data_AF-A0A1H0UDG5-F1
#
_entry.id   AF-A0A1H0UDG5-F1
#
_cell.length_a   1.000
_cell.length_b   1.000
_cell.length_c   1.000
_cell.angle_alpha   90.00
_cell.angle_beta   90.00
_cell.angle_gamma   90.00
#
_symmetry.space_group_name_H-M   'P 1'
#
loop_
_entity.id
_entity.type
_entity.pdbx_description
1 polymer ?
#
loop_
_entity_poly.entity_id
_entity_poly.type
_entity_poly.pdbx_seq_one_letter_code
_entity_poly.pdbx_strand_id
1 'polypeptide(L)'
;MAFFAASLEYNHSVQIKARGKFRQFIRENKSLWVSLGHVYGKKKPIEKAYYAFICEKLCINNPGEYDEMTKIMLEYALEPSIYCRENALKALYAFGNIDAVVEVIIKLSRNNNIHHRKLVTDGLLEFKGDHTALAESLYDHFDKFNPEYQVAIIDFFRFSGEQLKNKLIKLLKQEDTDKDIVCAILRYYQKYPVLEYKDTILSYLKLPNNEDWECVSTAALVLVKYPGEDTIDALKSVLSSKYWYVRLNAARSIAELGVEEDELLDILQGQDFYAKEQLIYHITNRKEKRLQNG
;
A
#
# COMPACT_ATOMS: atom_id res chain seq x y z
N MET A 1 -3.62 -17.81 -41.93
CA MET A 1 -3.95 -16.82 -40.87
C MET A 1 -5.34 -17.08 -40.27
N ALA A 2 -6.44 -17.13 -41.05
CA ALA A 2 -7.80 -17.33 -40.52
C ALA A 2 -8.05 -18.66 -39.75
N PHE A 3 -7.51 -19.79 -40.25
CA PHE A 3 -7.66 -21.10 -39.59
C PHE A 3 -6.95 -21.21 -38.24
N PHE A 4 -5.79 -20.54 -38.11
CA PHE A 4 -5.01 -20.53 -36.87
C PHE A 4 -5.71 -19.69 -35.78
N ALA A 5 -6.27 -18.53 -36.15
CA ALA A 5 -7.08 -17.71 -35.27
C ALA A 5 -8.35 -18.45 -34.79
N ALA A 6 -9.08 -19.10 -35.70
CA ALA A 6 -10.27 -19.89 -35.36
C ALA A 6 -9.95 -21.09 -34.44
N SER A 7 -8.79 -21.74 -34.62
CA SER A 7 -8.34 -22.84 -33.75
C SER A 7 -7.96 -22.36 -32.34
N LEU A 8 -7.35 -21.18 -32.22
CA LEU A 8 -7.06 -20.55 -30.93
C LEU A 8 -8.36 -20.14 -30.21
N GLU A 9 -9.30 -19.53 -30.91
CA GLU A 9 -10.62 -19.17 -30.36
C GLU A 9 -11.40 -20.41 -29.92
N TYR A 10 -11.40 -21.48 -30.72
CA TYR A 10 -12.03 -22.75 -30.35
C TYR A 10 -11.39 -23.38 -29.12
N ASN A 11 -10.05 -23.49 -29.06
CA ASN A 11 -9.36 -24.03 -27.89
C ASN A 11 -9.61 -23.19 -26.63
N HIS A 12 -9.60 -21.85 -26.76
CA HIS A 12 -9.95 -20.96 -25.67
C HIS A 12 -11.40 -21.17 -25.20
N SER A 13 -12.34 -21.34 -26.13
CA SER A 13 -13.75 -21.62 -25.81
C SER A 13 -13.94 -22.96 -25.08
N VAL A 14 -13.20 -24.00 -25.48
CA VAL A 14 -13.22 -25.32 -24.82
C VAL A 14 -12.62 -25.22 -23.42
N GLN A 15 -11.51 -24.50 -23.24
CA GLN A 15 -10.91 -24.25 -21.94
C GLN A 15 -11.84 -23.45 -21.01
N ILE A 16 -12.53 -22.43 -21.52
CA ILE A 16 -13.55 -21.69 -20.77
C ILE A 16 -14.68 -22.64 -20.33
N LYS A 17 -15.20 -23.47 -21.24
CA LYS A 17 -16.28 -24.40 -20.94
C LYS A 17 -15.87 -25.46 -19.90
N ALA A 18 -14.65 -25.98 -19.99
CA ALA A 18 -14.10 -26.90 -19.01
C ALA A 18 -13.93 -26.24 -17.63
N ARG A 19 -13.41 -25.00 -17.58
CA ARG A 19 -13.33 -24.19 -16.34
C ARG A 19 -14.72 -23.93 -15.74
N GLY A 20 -15.72 -23.66 -16.56
CA GLY A 20 -17.11 -23.48 -16.13
C GLY A 20 -17.69 -24.73 -15.46
N LYS A 21 -17.56 -25.90 -16.10
CA LYS A 21 -18.00 -27.18 -15.53
C LYS A 21 -17.27 -27.53 -14.24
N PHE A 22 -15.96 -27.28 -14.19
CA PHE A 22 -15.18 -27.54 -12.98
C PHE A 22 -15.59 -26.62 -11.82
N ARG A 23 -15.83 -25.33 -12.06
CA ARG A 23 -16.38 -24.42 -11.04
C ARG A 23 -17.76 -24.85 -10.55
N GLN A 24 -18.61 -25.34 -11.45
CA GLN A 24 -19.91 -25.91 -11.08
C GLN A 24 -19.74 -27.13 -10.16
N PHE A 25 -18.84 -28.06 -10.51
CA PHE A 25 -18.52 -29.20 -9.66
C PHE A 25 -18.05 -28.77 -8.26
N ILE A 26 -17.15 -27.80 -8.17
CA ILE A 26 -16.68 -27.26 -6.88
C ILE A 26 -17.85 -26.72 -6.04
N ARG A 27 -18.75 -25.97 -6.66
CA ARG A 27 -19.93 -25.41 -5.98
C ARG A 27 -20.89 -26.49 -5.49
N GLU A 28 -21.21 -27.46 -6.34
CA GLU A 28 -22.10 -28.59 -6.00
C GLU A 28 -21.52 -29.45 -4.86
N ASN A 29 -20.19 -29.48 -4.73
CA ASN A 29 -19.47 -30.30 -3.75
C ASN A 29 -18.86 -29.47 -2.62
N LYS A 30 -19.31 -28.23 -2.40
CA LYS A 30 -18.73 -27.30 -1.41
C LYS A 30 -18.72 -27.88 0.02
N SER A 31 -19.74 -28.65 0.38
CA SER A 31 -19.85 -29.31 1.69
C SER A 31 -18.72 -30.32 1.95
N LEU A 32 -18.23 -31.00 0.91
CA LEU A 32 -17.07 -31.89 1.01
C LEU A 32 -15.79 -31.08 1.27
N TRP A 33 -15.63 -29.93 0.60
CA TRP A 33 -14.51 -29.03 0.87
C TRP A 33 -14.54 -28.52 2.31
N VAL A 34 -15.69 -28.08 2.83
CA VAL A 34 -15.85 -27.68 4.24
C VAL A 34 -15.47 -28.81 5.19
N SER A 35 -15.96 -30.03 4.93
CA SER A 35 -15.63 -31.22 5.71
C SER A 35 -14.13 -31.50 5.71
N LEU A 36 -13.47 -31.39 4.56
CA LEU A 36 -12.01 -31.49 4.45
C LEU A 36 -11.31 -30.38 5.22
N GLY A 37 -11.83 -29.15 5.20
CA GLY A 37 -11.28 -28.04 5.98
C GLY A 37 -11.18 -28.39 7.46
N HIS A 38 -12.23 -28.95 8.06
CA HIS A 38 -12.17 -29.42 9.46
C HIS A 38 -11.18 -30.58 9.68
N VAL A 39 -11.03 -31.48 8.70
CA VAL A 39 -10.04 -32.57 8.78
C VAL A 39 -8.62 -32.02 8.75
N TYR A 40 -8.32 -31.13 7.80
CA TYR A 40 -7.02 -30.47 7.69
C TYR A 40 -6.74 -29.55 8.89
N GLY A 41 -7.77 -29.02 9.54
CA GLY A 41 -7.63 -28.17 10.74
C GLY A 41 -6.98 -28.90 11.92
N LYS A 42 -6.98 -30.24 11.90
CA LYS A 42 -6.33 -31.10 12.90
C LYS A 42 -4.94 -31.59 12.46
N LYS A 43 -4.46 -31.19 11.28
CA LYS A 43 -3.20 -31.62 10.68
C LYS A 43 -2.05 -30.66 10.98
N LYS A 44 -0.84 -30.98 10.51
CA LYS A 44 0.34 -30.13 10.71
C LYS A 44 0.16 -28.79 9.97
N PRO A 45 0.85 -27.71 10.41
CA PRO A 45 0.68 -26.39 9.79
C PRO A 45 0.93 -26.34 8.28
N ILE A 46 1.85 -27.16 7.77
CA ILE A 46 2.13 -27.24 6.33
C ILE A 46 0.96 -27.83 5.53
N GLU A 47 0.23 -28.80 6.11
CA GLU A 47 -0.94 -29.41 5.48
C GLU A 47 -2.11 -28.43 5.45
N LYS A 48 -2.31 -27.66 6.54
CA LYS A 48 -3.27 -26.55 6.60
C LYS A 48 -2.97 -25.50 5.54
N ALA A 49 -1.71 -25.09 5.45
CA ALA A 49 -1.25 -24.11 4.47
C ALA A 49 -1.49 -24.57 3.03
N TYR A 50 -1.21 -25.84 2.73
CA TYR A 50 -1.46 -26.40 1.41
C TYR A 50 -2.94 -26.48 1.07
N TYR A 51 -3.78 -26.85 2.03
CA TYR A 51 -5.24 -26.81 1.87
C TYR A 51 -5.73 -25.39 1.56
N ALA A 52 -5.31 -24.38 2.33
CA ALA A 52 -5.66 -22.98 2.08
C ALA A 52 -5.20 -22.50 0.69
N PHE A 53 -4.00 -22.90 0.26
CA PHE A 53 -3.50 -22.61 -1.09
C PHE A 53 -4.42 -23.19 -2.18
N ILE A 54 -4.89 -24.44 -2.01
CA ILE A 54 -5.84 -25.03 -2.96
C ILE A 54 -7.16 -24.25 -2.94
N CYS A 55 -7.66 -23.87 -1.75
CA CYS A 55 -8.88 -23.08 -1.62
C CYS A 55 -8.80 -21.73 -2.36
N GLU A 56 -7.66 -21.05 -2.26
CA GLU A 56 -7.35 -19.83 -3.03
C GLU A 56 -7.41 -20.11 -4.54
N LYS A 57 -6.65 -21.10 -5.04
CA LYS A 57 -6.55 -21.37 -6.48
C LYS A 57 -7.87 -21.80 -7.11
N LEU A 58 -8.74 -22.42 -6.32
CA LEU A 58 -10.04 -22.89 -6.77
C LEU A 58 -11.17 -21.87 -6.59
N CYS A 59 -10.94 -20.76 -5.86
CA CYS A 59 -11.98 -19.81 -5.46
C CYS A 59 -13.22 -20.54 -4.91
N ILE A 60 -13.04 -21.35 -3.85
CA ILE A 60 -14.10 -22.22 -3.31
C ILE A 60 -15.37 -21.42 -2.92
N ASN A 61 -15.20 -20.18 -2.46
CA ASN A 61 -16.31 -19.25 -2.23
C ASN A 61 -16.44 -18.24 -3.37
N ASN A 62 -17.68 -17.85 -3.64
CA ASN A 62 -17.94 -16.70 -4.50
C ASN A 62 -17.74 -15.38 -3.73
N PRO A 63 -17.40 -14.28 -4.44
CA PRO A 63 -17.41 -12.93 -3.87
C PRO A 63 -18.69 -12.64 -3.08
N GLY A 64 -18.52 -12.13 -1.86
CA GLY A 64 -19.61 -11.79 -0.95
C GLY A 64 -20.12 -12.96 -0.08
N GLU A 65 -19.76 -14.21 -0.34
CA GLU A 65 -20.17 -15.32 0.54
C GLU A 65 -19.40 -15.30 1.88
N TYR A 66 -20.15 -15.29 2.98
CA TYR A 66 -19.62 -15.48 4.33
C TYR A 66 -20.24 -16.75 4.91
N ASP A 67 -19.52 -17.87 4.84
CA ASP A 67 -20.01 -19.16 5.31
C ASP A 67 -18.95 -19.93 6.11
N GLU A 68 -19.20 -21.22 6.34
CA GLU A 68 -18.29 -22.06 7.13
C GLU A 68 -16.89 -22.17 6.50
N MET A 69 -16.77 -22.15 5.17
CA MET A 69 -15.45 -22.14 4.52
C MET A 69 -14.68 -20.85 4.84
N THR A 70 -15.38 -19.72 4.84
CA THR A 70 -14.80 -18.43 5.27
C THR A 70 -14.31 -18.53 6.71
N LYS A 71 -15.09 -19.10 7.63
CA LYS A 71 -14.69 -19.28 9.04
C LYS A 71 -13.46 -20.16 9.20
N ILE A 72 -13.37 -21.27 8.46
CA ILE A 72 -12.18 -22.14 8.49
C ILE A 72 -10.94 -21.36 8.03
N MET A 73 -11.04 -20.54 6.98
CA MET A 73 -9.92 -19.71 6.54
C MET A 73 -9.57 -18.62 7.55
N LEU A 74 -10.55 -18.03 8.24
CA LEU A 74 -10.30 -17.10 9.35
C LEU A 74 -9.52 -17.76 10.48
N GLU A 75 -9.87 -18.98 10.87
CA GLU A 75 -9.13 -19.75 11.88
C GLU A 75 -7.69 -20.03 11.44
N TYR A 76 -7.50 -20.46 10.19
CA TYR A 76 -6.18 -20.77 9.64
C TYR A 76 -5.28 -19.52 9.53
N ALA A 77 -5.86 -18.35 9.27
CA ALA A 77 -5.14 -17.09 9.23
C ALA A 77 -4.53 -16.73 10.60
N LEU A 78 -5.15 -17.19 11.69
CA LEU A 78 -4.69 -16.90 13.06
C LEU A 78 -3.67 -17.91 13.58
N GLU A 79 -3.35 -18.95 12.81
CA GLU A 79 -2.32 -19.91 13.16
C GLU A 79 -0.93 -19.23 13.33
N PRO A 80 -0.06 -19.77 14.22
CA PRO A 80 1.30 -19.25 14.38
C PRO A 80 2.17 -19.39 13.13
N SER A 81 1.85 -20.35 12.26
CA SER A 81 2.62 -20.59 11.04
C SER A 81 2.39 -19.51 9.99
N ILE A 82 3.47 -18.81 9.62
CA ILE A 82 3.46 -17.76 8.58
C ILE A 82 2.93 -18.29 7.25
N TYR A 83 3.27 -19.52 6.85
CA TYR A 83 2.78 -20.13 5.60
C TYR A 83 1.29 -20.40 5.64
N CYS A 84 0.78 -20.90 6.77
CA CYS A 84 -0.65 -21.14 6.95
C CYS A 84 -1.42 -19.82 6.91
N ARG A 85 -0.92 -18.81 7.62
CA ARG A 85 -1.48 -17.46 7.64
C ARG A 85 -1.53 -16.84 6.26
N GLU A 86 -0.41 -16.83 5.55
CA GLU A 86 -0.30 -16.25 4.21
C GLU A 86 -1.26 -16.89 3.22
N ASN A 87 -1.32 -18.23 3.18
CA ASN A 87 -2.19 -18.92 2.24
C ASN A 87 -3.67 -18.77 2.61
N ALA A 88 -4.00 -18.70 3.91
CA ALA A 88 -5.36 -18.45 4.36
C ALA A 88 -5.80 -17.02 4.04
N LEU A 89 -4.93 -16.02 4.21
CA LEU A 89 -5.20 -14.63 3.81
C LEU A 89 -5.42 -14.55 2.29
N LYS A 90 -4.57 -15.18 1.48
CA LYS A 90 -4.76 -15.28 0.03
C LYS A 90 -6.10 -15.90 -0.35
N ALA A 91 -6.51 -16.97 0.34
CA ALA A 91 -7.82 -17.57 0.13
C ALA A 91 -8.95 -16.58 0.46
N LEU A 92 -8.88 -15.86 1.58
CA LEU A 92 -9.86 -14.83 1.95
C LEU A 92 -9.93 -13.69 0.91
N TYR A 93 -8.79 -13.23 0.40
CA TYR A 93 -8.77 -12.24 -0.67
C TYR A 93 -9.39 -12.77 -1.97
N ALA A 94 -9.12 -14.02 -2.32
CA ALA A 94 -9.69 -14.70 -3.48
C ALA A 94 -11.20 -14.95 -3.35
N PHE A 95 -11.69 -15.17 -2.12
CA PHE A 95 -13.11 -15.33 -1.82
C PHE A 95 -13.88 -14.02 -1.92
N GLY A 96 -13.22 -12.87 -1.85
CA GLY A 96 -13.82 -11.59 -2.20
C GLY A 96 -14.90 -11.08 -1.23
N ASN A 97 -14.96 -11.61 0.00
CA ASN A 97 -15.89 -11.11 1.02
C ASN A 97 -15.21 -10.02 1.88
N ILE A 98 -15.81 -8.83 1.92
CA ILE A 98 -15.27 -7.64 2.60
C ILE A 98 -15.20 -7.86 4.11
N ASP A 99 -16.30 -8.31 4.71
CA ASP A 99 -16.40 -8.48 6.16
C ASP A 99 -15.35 -9.47 6.69
N ALA A 100 -15.11 -10.56 5.95
CA ALA A 100 -14.09 -11.55 6.29
C ALA A 100 -12.67 -10.96 6.26
N VAL A 101 -12.36 -10.12 5.26
CA VAL A 101 -11.05 -9.45 5.16
C VAL A 101 -10.88 -8.42 6.29
N VAL A 102 -11.89 -7.63 6.59
CA VAL A 102 -11.83 -6.68 7.71
C VAL A 102 -11.68 -7.43 9.03
N GLU A 103 -12.47 -8.46 9.24
CA GLU A 103 -12.45 -9.27 10.46
C GLU A 103 -11.10 -9.92 10.70
N VAL A 104 -10.50 -10.55 9.68
CA VAL A 104 -9.21 -11.23 9.86
C VAL A 104 -8.12 -10.25 10.24
N ILE A 105 -8.09 -9.06 9.63
CA ILE A 105 -7.07 -8.04 9.93
C ILE A 105 -7.29 -7.46 11.34
N ILE A 106 -8.54 -7.26 11.78
CA ILE A 106 -8.84 -6.87 13.17
C ILE A 106 -8.34 -7.94 14.14
N LYS A 107 -8.62 -9.22 13.88
CA LYS A 107 -8.20 -10.33 14.75
C LYS A 107 -6.67 -10.46 14.81
N LEU A 108 -5.99 -10.32 13.67
CA LEU A 108 -4.53 -10.32 13.60
C LEU A 108 -3.94 -9.14 14.38
N SER A 109 -4.53 -7.94 14.24
CA SER A 109 -4.13 -6.74 14.98
C SER A 109 -4.23 -6.94 16.49
N ARG A 110 -5.38 -7.45 16.97
CA ARG A 110 -5.63 -7.69 18.41
C ARG A 110 -4.71 -8.75 19.01
N ASN A 111 -4.38 -9.79 18.24
CA ASN A 111 -3.50 -10.87 18.69
C ASN A 111 -2.01 -10.52 18.55
N ASN A 112 -1.68 -9.32 18.05
CA ASN A 112 -0.33 -8.91 17.69
C ASN A 112 0.39 -9.91 16.76
N ASN A 113 -0.39 -10.56 15.88
CA ASN A 113 0.09 -11.54 14.93
C ASN A 113 0.69 -10.81 13.71
N ILE A 114 1.92 -10.34 13.83
CA ILE A 114 2.60 -9.57 12.78
C ILE A 114 2.61 -10.34 11.46
N HIS A 115 2.13 -9.70 10.40
CA HIS A 115 2.25 -10.19 9.02
C HIS A 115 2.93 -9.13 8.18
N HIS A 116 3.78 -9.56 7.24
CA HIS A 116 4.62 -8.63 6.51
C HIS A 116 3.79 -7.62 5.70
N ARG A 117 4.01 -6.31 5.93
CA ARG A 117 3.29 -5.18 5.31
C ARG A 117 3.04 -5.38 3.81
N LYS A 118 4.09 -5.72 3.05
CA LYS A 118 3.98 -5.94 1.60
C LYS A 118 3.00 -7.07 1.22
N LEU A 119 2.97 -8.17 1.97
CA LEU A 119 2.07 -9.29 1.68
C LEU A 119 0.61 -8.91 1.93
N VAL A 120 0.36 -8.11 2.97
CA VAL A 120 -0.97 -7.55 3.23
C VAL A 120 -1.40 -6.64 2.08
N THR A 121 -0.55 -5.68 1.70
CA THR A 121 -0.86 -4.74 0.60
C THR A 121 -1.06 -5.47 -0.74
N ASP A 122 -0.18 -6.39 -1.11
CA ASP A 122 -0.27 -7.18 -2.35
C ASP A 122 -1.56 -8.03 -2.34
N GLY A 123 -1.87 -8.68 -1.20
CA GLY A 123 -3.08 -9.47 -1.05
C GLY A 123 -4.38 -8.65 -1.16
N LEU A 124 -4.42 -7.46 -0.56
CA LEU A 124 -5.55 -6.52 -0.71
C LEU A 124 -5.72 -6.06 -2.16
N LEU A 125 -4.62 -5.86 -2.91
CA LEU A 125 -4.68 -5.56 -4.34
C LEU A 125 -5.22 -6.73 -5.17
N GLU A 126 -4.93 -7.97 -4.77
CA GLU A 126 -5.41 -9.19 -5.43
C GLU A 126 -6.86 -9.56 -5.09
N PHE A 127 -7.48 -8.87 -4.12
CA PHE A 127 -8.87 -9.06 -3.70
C PHE A 127 -9.84 -9.17 -4.89
N LYS A 128 -10.76 -10.15 -4.85
CA LYS A 128 -11.67 -10.44 -5.96
C LYS A 128 -13.06 -9.81 -5.83
N GLY A 129 -13.36 -9.17 -4.71
CA GLY A 129 -14.59 -8.41 -4.52
C GLY A 129 -14.47 -6.97 -5.02
N ASP A 130 -15.33 -6.09 -4.54
CA ASP A 130 -15.31 -4.67 -4.86
C ASP A 130 -14.21 -3.93 -4.06
N HIS A 131 -13.15 -3.49 -4.75
CA HIS A 131 -12.05 -2.75 -4.15
C HIS A 131 -12.45 -1.40 -3.55
N THR A 132 -13.45 -0.72 -4.12
CA THR A 132 -13.93 0.57 -3.61
C THR A 132 -14.66 0.35 -2.29
N ALA A 133 -15.60 -0.60 -2.26
CA ALA A 133 -16.32 -0.95 -1.05
C ALA A 133 -15.39 -1.52 0.05
N LEU A 134 -14.37 -2.30 -0.34
CA LEU A 134 -13.33 -2.77 0.58
C LEU A 134 -12.54 -1.58 1.18
N ALA A 135 -12.12 -0.63 0.36
CA ALA A 135 -11.37 0.53 0.83
C ALA A 135 -12.18 1.38 1.83
N GLU A 136 -13.46 1.60 1.54
CA GLU A 136 -14.39 2.29 2.44
C GLU A 136 -14.55 1.53 3.78
N SER A 137 -14.79 0.22 3.73
CA SER A 137 -14.96 -0.59 4.94
C SER A 137 -13.69 -0.66 5.81
N LEU A 138 -12.51 -0.75 5.17
CA LEU A 138 -11.22 -0.66 5.87
C LEU A 138 -11.02 0.71 6.51
N TYR A 139 -11.41 1.80 5.84
CA TYR A 139 -11.32 3.13 6.44
C TYR A 139 -12.27 3.28 7.64
N ASP A 140 -13.50 2.78 7.55
CA ASP A 140 -14.50 2.86 8.63
C ASP A 140 -14.11 2.04 9.88
N HIS A 141 -13.19 1.07 9.72
CA HIS A 141 -12.65 0.24 10.81
C HIS A 141 -11.20 0.58 11.15
N PHE A 142 -10.67 1.71 10.65
CA PHE A 142 -9.23 1.99 10.66
C PHE A 142 -8.62 2.02 12.06
N ASP A 143 -9.36 2.50 13.05
CA ASP A 143 -8.99 2.59 14.47
C ASP A 143 -8.85 1.22 15.16
N LYS A 144 -9.38 0.15 14.56
CA LYS A 144 -9.32 -1.22 15.11
C LYS A 144 -8.07 -1.98 14.68
N PHE A 145 -7.30 -1.43 13.75
CA PHE A 145 -6.06 -2.02 13.26
C PHE A 145 -4.85 -1.49 14.04
N ASN A 146 -3.83 -2.33 14.21
CA ASN A 146 -2.56 -1.85 14.75
C ASN A 146 -1.79 -1.01 13.69
N PRO A 147 -0.77 -0.23 14.09
CA PRO A 147 -0.04 0.65 13.17
C PRO A 147 0.56 -0.06 11.95
N GLU A 148 1.03 -1.30 12.08
CA GLU A 148 1.61 -2.04 10.96
C GLU A 148 0.59 -2.32 9.86
N TYR A 149 -0.62 -2.74 10.23
CA TYR A 149 -1.73 -2.98 9.29
C TYR A 149 -2.31 -1.68 8.75
N GLN A 150 -2.43 -0.64 9.57
CA GLN A 150 -2.87 0.69 9.14
C GLN A 150 -2.00 1.21 7.99
N VAL A 151 -0.68 1.05 8.09
CA VAL A 151 0.24 1.46 7.03
C VAL A 151 0.08 0.61 5.78
N ALA A 152 -0.05 -0.73 5.91
CA ALA A 152 -0.28 -1.62 4.77
C ALA A 152 -1.57 -1.27 4.01
N ILE A 153 -2.62 -0.89 4.76
CA ILE A 153 -3.92 -0.46 4.24
C ILE A 153 -3.80 0.89 3.53
N ILE A 154 -3.05 1.86 4.06
CA ILE A 154 -2.79 3.14 3.36
C ILE A 154 -2.01 2.91 2.07
N ASP A 155 -1.03 2.01 2.07
CA ASP A 155 -0.30 1.64 0.86
C ASP A 155 -1.26 0.99 -0.17
N PHE A 156 -2.20 0.15 0.26
CA PHE A 156 -3.29 -0.37 -0.58
C PHE A 156 -4.14 0.76 -1.15
N PHE A 157 -4.61 1.71 -0.32
CA PHE A 157 -5.36 2.87 -0.80
C PHE A 157 -4.60 3.63 -1.89
N ARG A 158 -3.30 3.89 -1.66
CA ARG A 158 -2.43 4.59 -2.62
C ARG A 158 -2.33 3.84 -3.94
N PHE A 159 -2.36 2.51 -3.93
CA PHE A 159 -2.23 1.71 -5.14
C PHE A 159 -3.57 1.46 -5.85
N SER A 160 -4.69 1.51 -5.12
CA SER A 160 -6.03 1.25 -5.67
C SER A 160 -6.76 2.47 -6.22
N GLY A 161 -6.44 3.68 -5.79
CA GLY A 161 -7.06 4.89 -6.34
C GLY A 161 -7.14 6.08 -5.39
N GLU A 162 -7.79 7.15 -5.85
CA GLU A 162 -7.87 8.42 -5.13
C GLU A 162 -9.13 8.58 -4.25
N GLN A 163 -9.96 7.53 -4.11
CA GLN A 163 -11.28 7.61 -3.47
C GLN A 163 -11.25 8.09 -2.00
N LEU A 164 -10.16 7.83 -1.27
CA LEU A 164 -10.01 8.23 0.13
C LEU A 164 -9.25 9.56 0.33
N LYS A 165 -8.94 10.30 -0.73
CA LYS A 165 -8.14 11.54 -0.66
C LYS A 165 -8.70 12.59 0.30
N ASN A 166 -10.02 12.68 0.43
CA ASN A 166 -10.68 13.65 1.32
C ASN A 166 -10.86 13.13 2.76
N LYS A 167 -10.58 11.85 2.99
CA LYS A 167 -10.77 11.17 4.27
C LYS A 167 -9.46 11.05 5.06
N LEU A 168 -8.33 10.79 4.38
CA LEU A 168 -7.03 10.58 5.03
C LEU A 168 -6.45 11.84 5.68
N ILE A 169 -6.84 13.04 5.23
CA ILE A 169 -6.35 14.31 5.80
C ILE A 169 -6.68 14.45 7.29
N LYS A 170 -7.78 13.82 7.74
CA LYS A 170 -8.18 13.84 9.15
C LYS A 170 -7.11 13.23 10.04
N LEU A 171 -6.48 12.15 9.59
CA LEU A 171 -5.40 11.47 10.31
C LEU A 171 -4.14 12.34 10.31
N LEU A 172 -3.79 12.97 9.18
CA LEU A 172 -2.60 13.84 9.11
C LEU A 172 -2.69 15.06 10.06
N LYS A 173 -3.90 15.48 10.44
CA LYS A 173 -4.14 16.62 11.35
C LYS A 173 -4.20 16.24 12.83
N GLN A 174 -4.16 14.96 13.17
CA GLN A 174 -4.16 14.49 14.56
C GLN A 174 -2.73 14.49 15.11
N GLU A 175 -2.52 15.10 16.27
CA GLU A 175 -1.20 15.21 16.91
C GLU A 175 -0.60 13.84 17.26
N ASP A 176 -1.44 12.88 17.66
CA ASP A 176 -1.00 11.59 18.19
C ASP A 176 -0.86 10.50 17.10
N THR A 177 -0.88 10.89 15.83
CA THR A 177 -0.80 9.92 14.73
C THR A 177 0.60 9.31 14.64
N ASP A 178 0.65 7.98 14.61
CA ASP A 178 1.90 7.25 14.45
C ASP A 178 2.69 7.71 13.21
N LYS A 179 4.01 7.89 13.37
CA LYS A 179 4.88 8.45 12.33
C LYS A 179 4.89 7.64 11.03
N ASP A 180 4.75 6.32 11.09
CA ASP A 180 4.72 5.49 9.88
C ASP A 180 3.42 5.70 9.11
N ILE A 181 2.31 5.91 9.83
CA ILE A 181 1.00 6.25 9.26
C ILE A 181 1.08 7.61 8.58
N VAL A 182 1.65 8.62 9.26
CA VAL A 182 1.93 9.94 8.68
C VAL A 182 2.74 9.81 7.39
N CYS A 183 3.86 9.08 7.42
CA CYS A 183 4.70 8.87 6.24
C CYS A 183 3.92 8.19 5.10
N ALA A 184 3.07 7.22 5.41
CA ALA A 184 2.25 6.53 4.40
C ALA A 184 1.23 7.46 3.75
N ILE A 185 0.56 8.30 4.54
CA ILE A 185 -0.41 9.30 4.05
C ILE A 185 0.30 10.38 3.22
N LEU A 186 1.46 10.85 3.65
CA LEU A 186 2.26 11.78 2.86
C LEU A 186 2.59 11.19 1.48
N ARG A 187 3.04 9.93 1.41
CA ARG A 187 3.27 9.25 0.13
C ARG A 187 1.99 9.05 -0.68
N TYR A 188 0.83 8.89 -0.03
CA TYR A 188 -0.47 8.88 -0.72
C TYR A 188 -0.69 10.22 -1.44
N TYR A 189 -0.50 11.34 -0.72
CA TYR A 189 -0.65 12.69 -1.26
C TYR A 189 0.47 13.14 -2.22
N GLN A 190 1.58 12.41 -2.29
CA GLN A 190 2.53 12.56 -3.40
C GLN A 190 1.98 11.97 -4.70
N LYS A 191 1.27 10.84 -4.63
CA LYS A 191 0.68 10.19 -5.81
C LYS A 191 -0.60 10.90 -6.24
N TYR A 192 -1.41 11.34 -5.28
CA TYR A 192 -2.67 12.05 -5.50
C TYR A 192 -2.66 13.41 -4.80
N PRO A 193 -2.02 14.43 -5.40
CA PRO A 193 -1.89 15.74 -4.77
C PRO A 193 -3.24 16.45 -4.59
N VAL A 194 -3.41 17.10 -3.45
CA VAL A 194 -4.58 17.93 -3.12
C VAL A 194 -4.08 19.26 -2.56
N LEU A 195 -4.06 20.30 -3.40
CA LEU A 195 -3.34 21.55 -3.14
C LEU A 195 -3.80 22.24 -1.85
N GLU A 196 -5.06 22.05 -1.45
CA GLU A 196 -5.65 22.56 -0.21
C GLU A 196 -4.94 22.04 1.06
N TYR A 197 -4.19 20.95 0.96
CA TYR A 197 -3.47 20.35 2.09
C TYR A 197 -2.00 20.78 2.17
N LYS A 198 -1.56 21.68 1.29
CA LYS A 198 -0.18 22.18 1.23
C LYS A 198 0.32 22.69 2.57
N ASP A 199 -0.46 23.53 3.26
CA ASP A 199 -0.07 24.09 4.55
C ASP A 199 0.15 23.02 5.63
N THR A 200 -0.67 21.96 5.62
CA THR A 200 -0.52 20.81 6.52
C THR A 200 0.73 20.00 6.20
N ILE A 201 1.11 19.89 4.92
CA ILE A 201 2.35 19.20 4.54
C ILE A 201 3.58 20.06 4.88
N LEU A 202 3.51 21.38 4.67
CA LEU A 202 4.57 22.33 5.00
C LEU A 202 4.85 22.38 6.50
N SER A 203 3.84 22.21 7.36
CA SER A 203 4.05 22.27 8.82
C SER A 203 5.02 21.21 9.33
N TYR A 204 5.14 20.06 8.66
CA TYR A 204 6.12 19.03 9.03
C TYR A 204 7.58 19.52 8.89
N LEU A 205 7.88 20.44 7.96
CA LEU A 205 9.23 21.00 7.80
C LEU A 205 9.54 22.11 8.81
N LYS A 206 8.52 22.65 9.48
CA LYS A 206 8.64 23.78 10.41
C LYS A 206 8.83 23.36 11.88
N LEU A 207 8.88 22.05 12.17
CA LEU A 207 8.98 21.55 13.55
C LEU A 207 10.38 21.81 14.15
N PRO A 208 10.48 22.57 15.26
CA PRO A 208 11.75 23.06 15.79
C PRO A 208 12.66 21.97 16.40
N ASN A 209 12.12 20.79 16.71
CA ASN A 209 12.85 19.62 17.18
C ASN A 209 12.48 18.42 16.31
N ASN A 210 13.29 18.20 15.28
CA ASN A 210 13.06 17.22 14.21
C ASN A 210 13.40 15.78 14.66
N GLU A 211 12.80 15.29 15.75
CA GLU A 211 12.99 13.91 16.20
C GLU A 211 12.34 12.91 15.21
N ASP A 212 11.23 13.30 14.58
CA ASP A 212 10.55 12.55 13.52
C ASP A 212 11.09 12.88 12.12
N TRP A 213 12.40 12.73 11.97
CA TRP A 213 13.10 13.02 10.71
C TRP A 213 12.54 12.22 9.53
N GLU A 214 11.93 11.04 9.75
CA GLU A 214 11.27 10.25 8.71
C GLU A 214 10.08 10.98 8.10
N CYS A 215 9.25 11.61 8.94
CA CYS A 215 8.11 12.42 8.50
C CYS A 215 8.59 13.65 7.74
N VAL A 216 9.61 14.34 8.25
CA VAL A 216 10.16 15.54 7.59
C VAL A 216 10.83 15.20 6.27
N SER A 217 11.60 14.11 6.21
CA SER A 217 12.20 13.61 4.98
C SER A 217 11.14 13.22 3.95
N THR A 218 10.05 12.56 4.40
CA THR A 218 8.93 12.20 3.52
C THR A 218 8.18 13.44 3.03
N ALA A 219 7.87 14.39 3.91
CA ALA A 219 7.21 15.63 3.54
C ALA A 219 8.04 16.45 2.53
N ALA A 220 9.36 16.56 2.75
CA ALA A 220 10.27 17.22 1.83
C ALA A 220 10.23 16.58 0.43
N LEU A 221 10.15 15.24 0.35
CA LEU A 221 10.00 14.53 -0.92
C LEU A 221 8.63 14.77 -1.59
N VAL A 222 7.58 14.90 -0.79
CA VAL A 222 6.19 15.07 -1.28
C VAL A 222 5.96 16.47 -1.84
N LEU A 223 6.60 17.48 -1.25
CA LEU A 223 6.45 18.89 -1.60
C LEU A 223 6.81 19.23 -3.05
N VAL A 224 7.52 18.36 -3.77
CA VAL A 224 7.70 18.48 -5.23
C VAL A 224 6.36 18.56 -6.00
N LYS A 225 5.27 18.03 -5.42
CA LYS A 225 3.93 18.08 -5.99
C LYS A 225 3.11 19.31 -5.59
N TYR A 226 3.69 20.18 -4.77
CA TYR A 226 3.04 21.36 -4.18
C TYR A 226 3.89 22.61 -4.45
N PRO A 227 4.09 23.02 -5.71
CA PRO A 227 4.97 24.14 -6.04
C PRO A 227 4.52 25.47 -5.42
N GLY A 228 5.48 26.36 -5.19
CA GLY A 228 5.27 27.71 -4.64
C GLY A 228 6.51 28.19 -3.89
N GLU A 229 6.61 29.50 -3.69
CA GLU A 229 7.74 30.15 -3.02
C GLU A 229 7.90 29.66 -1.57
N ASP A 230 6.79 29.58 -0.83
CA ASP A 230 6.69 28.96 0.51
C ASP A 230 7.21 27.51 0.57
N THR A 231 7.01 26.73 -0.49
CA THR A 231 7.57 25.37 -0.60
C THR A 231 9.07 25.41 -0.79
N ILE A 232 9.57 26.30 -1.66
CA ILE A 232 11.00 26.45 -1.91
C ILE A 232 11.71 26.87 -0.61
N ASP A 233 11.17 27.87 0.09
CA ASP A 233 11.69 28.35 1.36
C ASP A 233 11.71 27.26 2.43
N ALA A 234 10.62 26.50 2.56
CA ALA A 234 10.55 25.40 3.50
C ALA A 234 11.59 24.32 3.17
N LEU A 235 11.75 23.94 1.89
CA LEU A 235 12.75 22.96 1.47
C LEU A 235 14.18 23.46 1.72
N LYS A 236 14.48 24.73 1.44
CA LYS A 236 15.78 25.34 1.74
C LYS A 236 16.09 25.29 3.23
N SER A 237 15.12 25.59 4.08
CA SER A 237 15.30 25.64 5.53
C SER A 237 15.76 24.30 6.14
N VAL A 238 15.48 23.17 5.47
CA VAL A 238 15.84 21.83 5.94
C VAL A 238 17.05 21.23 5.20
N LEU A 239 17.67 21.96 4.26
CA LEU A 239 18.91 21.52 3.59
C LEU A 239 20.10 21.42 4.55
N SER A 240 20.07 22.12 5.69
CA SER A 240 21.06 22.06 6.75
C SER A 240 20.73 21.06 7.86
N SER A 241 19.66 20.27 7.69
CA SER A 241 19.23 19.27 8.68
C SER A 241 20.37 18.30 9.02
N LYS A 242 20.49 17.91 10.29
CA LYS A 242 21.46 16.89 10.74
C LYS A 242 21.22 15.53 10.07
N TYR A 243 19.99 15.24 9.66
CA TYR A 243 19.61 13.97 9.03
C TYR A 243 19.84 14.00 7.52
N TRP A 244 20.70 13.10 7.04
CA TRP A 244 21.06 13.00 5.62
C TRP A 244 19.84 12.81 4.70
N TYR A 245 18.89 11.96 5.07
CA TYR A 245 17.68 11.71 4.28
C TYR A 245 16.79 12.95 4.12
N VAL A 246 16.80 13.87 5.08
CA VAL A 246 16.06 15.14 4.98
C VAL A 246 16.73 16.04 3.94
N ARG A 247 18.05 16.21 4.04
CA ARG A 247 18.84 17.02 3.09
C ARG A 247 18.70 16.48 1.66
N LEU A 248 18.84 15.17 1.50
CA LEU A 248 18.71 14.47 0.22
C LEU A 248 17.36 14.76 -0.45
N ASN A 249 16.26 14.52 0.26
CA ASN A 249 14.93 14.69 -0.29
C ASN A 249 14.59 16.16 -0.55
N ALA A 250 15.07 17.08 0.29
CA ALA A 250 14.90 18.51 0.06
C ALA A 250 15.64 18.98 -1.21
N ALA A 251 16.92 18.64 -1.34
CA ALA A 251 17.73 18.98 -2.52
C ALA A 251 17.15 18.37 -3.80
N ARG A 252 16.72 17.11 -3.72
CA ARG A 252 16.04 16.42 -4.83
C ARG A 252 14.76 17.15 -5.24
N SER A 253 13.88 17.50 -4.30
CA SER A 253 12.63 18.19 -4.59
C SER A 253 12.87 19.58 -5.20
N ILE A 254 13.81 20.36 -4.65
CA ILE A 254 14.21 21.67 -5.21
C ILE A 254 14.67 21.51 -6.67
N ALA A 255 15.56 20.54 -6.92
CA ALA A 255 16.02 20.27 -8.28
C ALA A 255 14.84 19.90 -9.18
N GLU A 256 13.99 18.94 -8.80
CA GLU A 256 12.84 18.48 -9.60
C GLU A 256 11.85 19.61 -9.92
N LEU A 257 11.56 20.50 -8.94
CA LEU A 257 10.75 21.72 -9.13
C LEU A 257 11.36 22.66 -10.19
N GLY A 258 12.68 22.68 -10.29
CA GLY A 258 13.39 23.50 -11.27
C GLY A 258 13.45 24.95 -10.91
N VAL A 259 13.71 25.21 -9.63
CA VAL A 259 14.08 26.51 -9.13
C VAL A 259 15.30 27.01 -9.92
N GLU A 260 15.25 28.26 -10.36
CA GLU A 260 16.34 28.90 -11.10
C GLU A 260 17.57 29.06 -10.20
N GLU A 261 18.78 29.00 -10.76
CA GLU A 261 20.02 29.05 -9.96
C GLU A 261 20.18 30.37 -9.19
N ASP A 262 19.67 31.47 -9.75
CA ASP A 262 19.70 32.78 -9.10
C ASP A 262 18.91 32.79 -7.78
N GLU A 263 17.82 32.02 -7.73
CA GLU A 263 17.03 31.84 -6.51
C GLU A 263 17.71 30.90 -5.50
N LEU A 264 18.83 30.24 -5.84
CA LEU A 264 19.53 29.29 -4.97
C LEU A 264 20.89 29.80 -4.48
N LEU A 265 21.27 31.05 -4.83
CA LEU A 265 22.58 31.63 -4.50
C LEU A 265 22.85 31.69 -2.99
N ASP A 266 21.82 31.87 -2.17
CA ASP A 266 21.93 31.86 -0.71
C ASP A 266 22.50 30.53 -0.18
N ILE A 267 22.17 29.42 -0.82
CA ILE A 267 22.71 28.09 -0.48
C ILE A 267 24.02 27.83 -1.21
N LEU A 268 24.11 28.13 -2.51
CA LEU A 268 25.27 27.83 -3.35
C LEU A 268 26.52 28.63 -2.95
N GLN A 269 26.35 29.82 -2.40
CA GLN A 269 27.41 30.67 -1.86
C GLN A 269 27.51 30.59 -0.33
N GLY A 270 26.64 29.79 0.31
CA GLY A 270 26.62 29.58 1.76
C GLY A 270 27.81 28.77 2.28
N GLN A 271 27.93 28.72 3.61
CA GLN A 271 29.00 28.01 4.31
C GLN A 271 28.67 26.53 4.59
N ASP A 272 27.39 26.12 4.47
CA ASP A 272 26.99 24.73 4.65
C ASP A 272 27.37 23.89 3.42
N PHE A 273 28.54 23.26 3.52
CA PHE A 273 29.08 22.39 2.47
C PHE A 273 28.15 21.22 2.13
N TYR A 274 27.47 20.63 3.12
CA TYR A 274 26.61 19.47 2.88
C TYR A 274 25.33 19.86 2.14
N ALA A 275 24.73 21.01 2.50
CA ALA A 275 23.58 21.55 1.78
C ALA A 275 23.95 21.85 0.31
N LYS A 276 25.09 22.52 0.10
CA LYS A 276 25.59 22.89 -1.23
C LYS A 276 25.86 21.68 -2.12
N GLU A 277 26.63 20.71 -1.64
CA GLU A 277 26.99 19.52 -2.43
C GLU A 277 25.75 18.71 -2.87
N GLN A 278 24.80 18.49 -1.96
CA GLN A 278 23.56 17.76 -2.29
C GLN A 278 22.74 18.49 -3.35
N LEU A 279 22.63 19.82 -3.24
CA LEU A 279 21.88 20.64 -4.19
C LEU A 279 22.53 20.62 -5.58
N ILE A 280 23.86 20.83 -5.67
CA ILE A 280 24.61 20.78 -6.93
C ILE A 280 24.47 19.42 -7.62
N TYR A 281 24.61 18.33 -6.86
CA TYR A 281 24.47 16.98 -7.40
C TYR A 281 23.09 16.76 -8.05
N HIS A 282 22.00 17.13 -7.37
CA HIS A 282 20.66 16.91 -7.88
C HIS A 282 20.28 17.82 -9.06
N ILE A 283 20.73 19.08 -9.04
CA ILE A 283 20.55 20.01 -10.18
C ILE A 283 21.28 19.47 -11.42
N THR A 284 22.53 19.05 -11.26
CA THR A 284 23.36 18.53 -12.37
C THR A 284 22.73 17.28 -12.98
N ASN A 285 22.34 16.30 -12.16
CA ASN A 285 21.66 15.09 -12.62
C ASN A 285 20.34 15.38 -13.35
N ARG A 286 19.58 16.40 -12.92
CA ARG A 286 18.35 16.79 -13.62
C ARG A 286 18.64 17.38 -15.00
N LYS A 287 19.68 18.22 -15.11
CA LYS A 287 20.11 18.79 -16.39
C LYS A 287 20.54 17.69 -17.36
N GLU A 288 21.35 16.74 -16.90
CA GLU A 288 21.79 15.59 -17.71
C GLU A 288 20.61 14.73 -18.20
N LYS A 289 19.65 14.42 -17.32
CA LYS A 289 18.43 13.68 -17.71
C LYS A 289 17.57 14.42 -18.72
N ARG A 290 17.51 15.75 -18.66
CA ARG A 290 16.80 16.57 -19.65
C ARG A 290 17.49 16.53 -21.01
N LEU A 291 18.82 16.55 -21.04
CA LEU A 291 19.61 16.46 -22.27
C LEU A 291 19.53 15.08 -22.95
N GLN A 292 19.35 14.00 -22.18
CA GLN A 292 19.23 12.63 -22.71
C GLN A 292 17.83 12.30 -23.24
N ASN A 293 16.79 13.00 -22.77
CA ASN A 293 15.39 12.73 -23.11
C ASN A 293 14.77 13.75 -24.07
N GLY A 294 15.53 14.76 -24.49
CA GLY A 294 15.14 15.78 -25.49
C GLY A 294 15.76 15.48 -26.84
#